data_AF-A0A9N9DRS8-F1
#
_entry.id   AF-A0A9N9DRS8-F1
#
_cell.length_a   1.000
_cell.length_b   1.000
_cell.length_c   1.000
_cell.angle_alpha   90.00
_cell.angle_beta   90.00
_cell.angle_gamma   90.00
#
_symmetry.space_group_name_H-M   'P 1'
#
loop_
_entity.id
_entity.type
_entity.pdbx_description
1 polymer ?
#
loop_
_entity_poly.entity_id
_entity_poly.type
_entity_poly.pdbx_seq_one_letter_code
_entity_poly.pdbx_strand_id
1 'polypeptide(L)'
;MTSLSHTRVSIDKAQNGSVIPKTPSSLDRTMQDVPKQRLVISKISLNNFKSYFGKQEIGPFHKSFSAVVGSNGSGKSNVIDALLFVFGYRANKMRQAKLSELIHSSQGCENLDACSVDVYFEEILDLPGSDNYEVLPQSQLVISRQAFRNNASKYFINGRQSNYTEVTSLLKERGIDLDHKRFLILQMKPKASNEHEDGLLEYIEDIIGTSKYKVPLEEANEKGETLDEERSEKLNRVKIVEREKQSLEAKKKEAEDYLRDENALTLKQSTLYQKNFLECKINSEISTKTVNKLKDQLREEEEKHVQIKQDNKDLEDKYRDSVNAFQQLEKETNEILVELANYEKEDINLEERKKHAISKQKKVTMTIST
;
A
#
# COMPACT_ATOMS: atom_id res chain seq x y z
N MET A 1 1.51 -37.44 24.74
CA MET A 1 1.00 -37.43 23.35
C MET A 1 0.68 -35.99 22.98
N THR A 2 1.43 -35.39 22.05
CA THR A 2 0.94 -34.69 20.84
C THR A 2 2.17 -34.04 20.19
N SER A 3 2.44 -34.47 18.97
CA SER A 3 3.58 -34.15 18.12
C SER A 3 3.44 -32.76 17.50
N LEU A 4 4.48 -31.92 17.61
CA LEU A 4 4.61 -30.66 16.88
C LEU A 4 5.33 -30.91 15.56
N SER A 5 4.55 -30.93 14.47
CA SER A 5 5.03 -31.04 13.10
C SER A 5 5.81 -29.78 12.68
N HIS A 6 7.12 -29.90 12.55
CA HIS A 6 7.94 -28.92 11.82
C HIS A 6 7.85 -29.19 10.32
N THR A 7 7.18 -28.30 9.60
CA THR A 7 7.15 -28.28 8.14
C THR A 7 8.53 -27.89 7.62
N ARG A 8 9.32 -28.86 7.18
CA ARG A 8 10.54 -28.63 6.38
C ARG A 8 10.12 -28.22 4.97
N VAL A 9 10.44 -26.99 4.59
CA VAL A 9 10.40 -26.54 3.20
C VAL A 9 11.58 -27.19 2.48
N SER A 10 11.27 -28.12 1.57
CA SER A 10 12.23 -28.74 0.66
C SER A 10 12.66 -27.70 -0.39
N ILE A 11 13.93 -27.28 -0.34
CA ILE A 11 14.54 -26.52 -1.42
C ILE A 11 15.09 -27.54 -2.42
N ASP A 12 14.44 -27.64 -3.57
CA ASP A 12 14.90 -28.43 -4.70
C ASP A 12 16.28 -27.94 -5.13
N LYS A 13 17.29 -28.78 -4.93
CA LYS A 13 18.63 -28.59 -5.50
C LYS A 13 18.54 -28.82 -7.01
N ALA A 14 18.38 -27.74 -7.76
CA ALA A 14 18.70 -27.75 -9.18
C ALA A 14 20.19 -28.10 -9.35
N GLN A 15 20.48 -29.33 -9.80
CA GLN A 15 21.79 -29.74 -10.28
C GLN A 15 22.05 -29.07 -11.63
N ASN A 16 22.43 -27.79 -11.62
CA ASN A 16 23.15 -27.20 -12.74
C ASN A 16 24.63 -27.28 -12.40
N GLY A 17 25.34 -28.17 -13.11
CA GLY A 17 26.78 -28.35 -12.99
C GLY A 17 27.49 -27.03 -13.24
N SER A 18 27.98 -26.41 -12.16
CA SER A 18 28.94 -25.32 -12.23
C SER A 18 30.24 -25.91 -12.78
N VAL A 19 30.48 -25.73 -14.08
CA VAL A 19 31.78 -25.97 -14.69
C VAL A 19 32.70 -24.87 -14.17
N ILE A 20 33.38 -25.14 -13.05
CA ILE A 20 34.50 -24.33 -12.60
C ILE A 20 35.51 -24.39 -13.75
N PRO A 21 35.89 -23.25 -14.39
CA PRO A 21 36.92 -23.27 -15.40
C PRO A 21 38.19 -23.81 -14.75
N LYS A 22 38.71 -24.92 -15.30
CA LYS A 22 39.98 -25.49 -14.84
C LYS A 22 41.03 -24.38 -14.88
N THR A 23 41.68 -24.14 -13.75
CA THR A 23 42.90 -23.33 -13.69
C THR A 23 43.84 -23.84 -14.78
N PRO A 24 44.45 -22.99 -15.63
CA PRO A 24 45.36 -23.48 -16.65
C PRO A 24 46.56 -24.13 -15.95
N SER A 25 46.50 -25.45 -15.84
CA SER A 25 47.57 -26.28 -15.34
C SER A 25 48.73 -26.12 -16.29
N SER A 26 49.84 -25.60 -15.78
CA SER A 26 51.19 -25.75 -16.33
C SER A 26 51.29 -25.67 -17.86
N LEU A 27 51.52 -24.45 -18.37
CA LEU A 27 52.29 -24.18 -19.59
C LEU A 27 52.26 -25.31 -20.61
N ASP A 28 51.22 -25.31 -21.44
CA ASP A 28 51.16 -26.09 -22.66
C ASP A 28 52.26 -25.56 -23.61
N ARG A 29 53.50 -26.03 -23.41
CA ARG A 29 54.68 -25.69 -24.23
C ARG A 29 54.57 -26.23 -25.66
N THR A 30 53.48 -26.90 -26.01
CA THR A 30 53.27 -27.55 -27.30
C THR A 30 52.79 -26.59 -28.41
N MET A 31 52.44 -25.34 -28.09
CA MET A 31 52.08 -24.33 -29.09
C MET A 31 53.26 -23.45 -29.57
N GLN A 32 54.51 -23.81 -29.26
CA GLN A 32 55.67 -22.93 -29.47
C GLN A 32 56.25 -22.87 -30.90
N ASP A 33 55.77 -23.66 -31.86
CA ASP A 33 56.40 -23.79 -33.18
C ASP A 33 55.66 -23.11 -34.35
N VAL A 34 54.62 -22.32 -34.09
CA VAL A 34 54.04 -21.49 -35.17
C VAL A 34 54.82 -20.18 -35.26
N PRO A 35 55.39 -19.82 -36.43
CA PRO A 35 56.10 -18.57 -36.61
C PRO A 35 55.20 -17.39 -36.24
N LYS A 36 55.56 -16.68 -35.17
CA LYS A 36 54.77 -15.55 -34.67
C LYS A 36 55.47 -14.26 -35.08
N GLN A 37 54.79 -13.46 -35.89
CA GLN A 37 55.22 -12.10 -36.20
C GLN A 37 55.03 -11.23 -34.96
N ARG A 38 56.06 -10.49 -34.56
CA ARG A 38 55.98 -9.54 -33.43
C ARG A 38 56.86 -8.32 -33.68
N LEU A 39 56.43 -7.21 -33.10
CA LEU A 39 57.17 -5.94 -33.13
C LEU A 39 58.21 -5.92 -32.01
N VAL A 40 59.46 -5.57 -32.35
CA VAL A 40 60.56 -5.42 -31.40
C VAL A 40 61.22 -4.06 -31.54
N ILE A 41 61.79 -3.56 -30.44
CA ILE A 41 62.64 -2.37 -30.47
C ILE A 41 64.02 -2.83 -30.93
N SER A 42 64.54 -2.25 -32.01
CA SER A 42 65.88 -2.51 -32.54
C SER A 42 66.91 -1.60 -31.88
N LYS A 43 66.62 -0.29 -31.79
CA LYS A 43 67.48 0.70 -31.12
C LYS A 43 66.71 1.93 -30.68
N ILE A 44 67.32 2.72 -29.81
CA ILE A 44 66.83 4.04 -29.37
C ILE A 44 67.91 5.07 -29.68
N SER A 45 67.59 6.14 -30.39
CA SER A 45 68.48 7.29 -30.57
C SER A 45 67.98 8.44 -29.72
N LEU A 46 68.87 9.03 -28.92
CA LEU A 46 68.58 10.16 -28.06
C LEU A 46 69.42 11.35 -28.50
N ASN A 47 68.85 12.54 -28.48
CA ASN A 47 69.57 13.77 -28.73
C ASN A 47 69.27 14.76 -27.62
N ASN A 48 70.30 15.16 -26.88
CA ASN A 48 70.22 16.15 -25.80
C ASN A 48 69.16 15.80 -24.73
N PHE A 49 69.01 14.52 -24.36
CA PHE A 49 67.98 14.04 -23.45
C PHE A 49 68.55 13.70 -22.07
N LYS A 50 68.12 14.40 -21.01
CA LYS A 50 68.54 14.19 -19.62
C LYS A 50 70.06 14.10 -19.44
N SER A 51 70.62 12.92 -19.18
CA SER A 51 72.06 12.71 -19.00
C SER A 51 72.82 12.53 -20.32
N TYR A 52 72.12 12.38 -21.44
CA TYR A 52 72.69 12.12 -22.76
C TYR A 52 72.88 13.43 -23.52
N PHE A 53 74.12 13.90 -23.61
CA PHE A 53 74.49 15.06 -24.40
C PHE A 53 74.79 14.67 -25.86
N GLY A 54 74.33 15.50 -26.80
CA GLY A 54 74.44 15.23 -28.23
C GLY A 54 73.64 13.99 -28.66
N LYS A 55 73.95 13.48 -29.86
CA LYS A 55 73.34 12.27 -30.40
C LYS A 55 73.99 11.04 -29.78
N GLN A 56 73.22 10.26 -29.05
CA GLN A 56 73.59 8.98 -28.45
C GLN A 56 72.69 7.87 -29.00
N GLU A 57 73.25 6.69 -29.25
CA GLU A 57 72.48 5.53 -29.69
C GLU A 57 72.58 4.42 -28.63
N ILE A 58 71.44 3.85 -28.26
CA ILE A 58 71.30 2.73 -27.33
C ILE A 58 70.77 1.55 -28.12
N GLY A 59 71.57 0.49 -28.17
CA GLY A 59 71.28 -0.73 -28.93
C GLY A 59 72.53 -1.26 -29.65
N PRO A 60 72.38 -2.27 -30.52
CA PRO A 60 71.12 -2.94 -30.85
C PRO A 60 70.54 -3.71 -29.65
N PHE A 61 69.23 -3.64 -29.46
CA PHE A 61 68.53 -4.45 -28.48
C PHE A 61 68.35 -5.88 -28.99
N HIS A 62 68.48 -6.83 -28.09
CA HIS A 62 68.24 -8.23 -28.40
C HIS A 62 66.73 -8.48 -28.57
N LYS A 63 66.37 -9.37 -29.51
CA LYS A 63 64.98 -9.68 -29.87
C LYS A 63 64.11 -10.11 -28.71
N SER A 64 64.68 -10.73 -27.67
CA SER A 64 63.94 -11.34 -26.56
C SER A 64 64.10 -10.54 -25.26
N PHE A 65 65.35 -10.36 -24.84
CA PHE A 65 65.65 -9.74 -23.55
C PHE A 65 66.98 -9.00 -23.62
N SER A 66 67.01 -7.77 -23.11
CA SER A 66 68.21 -6.94 -22.98
C SER A 66 68.30 -6.39 -21.56
N ALA A 67 69.45 -6.57 -20.91
CA ALA A 67 69.70 -6.03 -19.58
C ALA A 67 70.45 -4.69 -19.67
N VAL A 68 69.93 -3.65 -19.01
CA VAL A 68 70.60 -2.35 -18.89
C VAL A 68 71.34 -2.30 -17.55
N VAL A 69 72.67 -2.38 -17.61
CA VAL A 69 73.56 -2.38 -16.42
C VAL A 69 74.47 -1.16 -16.39
N GLY A 70 74.97 -0.78 -15.21
CA GLY A 70 75.81 0.42 -15.02
C GLY A 70 75.85 0.90 -13.58
N SER A 71 76.79 1.80 -13.25
CA SER A 71 76.95 2.37 -11.91
C SER A 71 75.79 3.30 -11.51
N ASN A 72 75.64 3.57 -10.22
CA ASN A 72 74.63 4.53 -9.76
C ASN A 72 74.90 5.92 -10.35
N GLY A 73 73.85 6.56 -10.89
CA GLY A 73 73.98 7.85 -11.59
C GLY A 73 74.37 7.76 -13.07
N SER A 74 74.68 6.58 -13.63
CA SER A 74 75.09 6.41 -15.04
C SER A 74 73.98 6.61 -16.08
N GLY A 75 72.80 7.12 -15.69
CA GLY A 75 71.68 7.35 -16.60
C GLY A 75 70.82 6.12 -16.92
N LYS A 76 70.99 4.96 -16.28
CA LYS A 76 70.20 3.74 -16.55
C LYS A 76 68.68 3.97 -16.56
N SER A 77 68.16 4.66 -15.55
CA SER A 77 66.73 4.95 -15.46
C SER A 77 66.26 5.94 -16.54
N ASN A 78 67.17 6.72 -17.13
CA ASN A 78 66.84 7.66 -18.20
C ASN A 78 66.54 6.92 -19.51
N VAL A 79 66.99 5.67 -19.68
CA VAL A 79 66.59 4.82 -20.81
C VAL A 79 65.09 4.53 -20.77
N ILE A 80 64.57 4.18 -19.57
CA ILE A 80 63.13 3.98 -19.37
C ILE A 80 62.39 5.30 -19.55
N ASP A 81 62.91 6.41 -19.01
CA ASP A 81 62.28 7.72 -19.22
C ASP A 81 62.22 8.13 -20.70
N ALA A 82 63.20 7.74 -21.51
CA ALA A 82 63.20 8.02 -22.95
C ALA A 82 62.06 7.26 -23.66
N LEU A 83 61.83 6.00 -23.29
CA LEU A 83 60.68 5.23 -23.76
C LEU A 83 59.35 5.83 -23.29
N LEU A 84 59.25 6.18 -22.00
CA LEU A 84 58.06 6.83 -21.44
C LEU A 84 57.77 8.18 -22.13
N PHE A 85 58.82 8.91 -22.47
CA PHE A 85 58.70 10.16 -23.21
C PHE A 85 58.09 9.91 -24.59
N VAL A 86 58.62 8.95 -25.37
CA VAL A 86 58.08 8.64 -26.70
C VAL A 86 56.68 8.02 -26.65
N PHE A 87 56.34 7.27 -25.61
CA PHE A 87 55.00 6.72 -25.42
C PHE A 87 53.99 7.71 -24.83
N GLY A 88 54.34 8.98 -24.65
CA GLY A 88 53.36 10.01 -24.29
C GLY A 88 53.04 10.16 -22.82
N TYR A 89 53.85 9.59 -21.93
CA TYR A 89 53.66 9.78 -20.49
C TYR A 89 53.90 11.25 -20.08
N ARG A 90 53.19 11.67 -19.03
CA ARG A 90 53.34 13.01 -18.42
C ARG A 90 54.72 13.15 -17.77
N ALA A 91 55.26 14.37 -17.76
CA ALA A 91 56.58 14.70 -17.18
C ALA A 91 56.76 14.14 -15.75
N ASN A 92 55.73 14.26 -14.90
CA ASN A 92 55.76 13.78 -13.52
C ASN A 92 56.09 12.29 -13.41
N LYS A 93 55.63 11.46 -14.36
CA LYS A 93 55.93 10.02 -14.38
C LYS A 93 57.38 9.73 -14.79
N MET A 94 58.05 10.70 -15.43
CA MET A 94 59.48 10.69 -15.74
C MET A 94 60.31 11.48 -14.72
N ARG A 95 59.75 11.74 -13.53
CA ARG A 95 60.43 12.41 -12.40
C ARG A 95 60.89 13.84 -12.72
N GLN A 96 60.16 14.54 -13.59
CA GLN A 96 60.37 15.97 -13.90
C GLN A 96 59.03 16.71 -13.78
N ALA A 97 59.03 18.00 -13.48
CA ALA A 97 57.80 18.78 -13.41
C ALA A 97 57.35 19.23 -14.81
N LYS A 98 58.31 19.50 -15.69
CA LYS A 98 58.08 20.07 -17.02
C LYS A 98 58.76 19.27 -18.13
N LEU A 99 58.23 19.35 -19.35
CA LEU A 99 58.86 18.70 -20.52
C LEU A 99 60.18 19.39 -20.90
N SER A 100 60.31 20.70 -20.67
CA SER A 100 61.55 21.44 -20.89
C SER A 100 62.72 20.93 -20.04
N GLU A 101 62.44 20.35 -18.87
CA GLU A 101 63.44 19.80 -17.95
C GLU A 101 63.98 18.43 -18.41
N LEU A 102 63.40 17.84 -19.46
CA LEU A 102 63.96 16.65 -20.11
C LEU A 102 65.14 16.98 -21.03
N ILE A 103 65.32 18.26 -21.38
CA ILE A 103 66.45 18.73 -22.18
C ILE A 103 67.70 18.67 -21.30
N HIS A 104 68.79 18.11 -21.85
CA HIS A 104 70.07 18.02 -21.17
C HIS A 104 70.54 19.39 -20.66
N SER A 105 71.01 19.43 -19.42
CA SER A 105 71.51 20.65 -18.79
C SER A 105 72.74 20.30 -17.96
N SER A 106 73.92 20.42 -18.56
CA SER A 106 75.23 20.34 -17.88
C SER A 106 75.93 21.69 -17.90
N GLN A 107 76.88 21.89 -16.99
CA GLN A 107 77.73 23.08 -16.98
C GLN A 107 78.38 23.26 -18.36
N GLY A 108 78.16 24.43 -18.98
CA GLY A 108 78.65 24.77 -20.33
C GLY A 108 77.73 24.43 -21.51
N CYS A 109 76.60 23.74 -21.28
CA CYS A 109 75.63 23.36 -22.33
C CYS A 109 74.21 23.89 -22.03
N GLU A 110 74.12 25.10 -21.48
CA GLU A 110 72.87 25.69 -20.98
C GLU A 110 71.97 26.31 -22.07
N ASN A 111 72.35 26.21 -23.35
CA ASN A 111 71.65 26.83 -24.49
C ASN A 111 71.06 25.82 -25.50
N LEU A 112 70.69 24.62 -25.06
CA LEU A 112 70.02 23.63 -25.92
C LEU A 112 68.52 23.92 -26.08
N ASP A 113 68.07 24.20 -27.30
CA ASP A 113 66.68 24.61 -27.58
C ASP A 113 65.66 23.46 -27.53
N ALA A 114 66.12 22.24 -27.80
CA ALA A 114 65.26 21.05 -27.89
C ALA A 114 66.01 19.76 -27.58
N CYS A 115 65.26 18.73 -27.20
CA CYS A 115 65.70 17.35 -27.15
C CYS A 115 64.80 16.46 -28.01
N SER A 116 65.33 15.36 -28.53
CA SER A 116 64.55 14.37 -29.27
C SER A 116 64.92 12.96 -28.86
N VAL A 117 63.94 12.06 -28.95
CA VAL A 117 64.13 10.62 -28.77
C VAL A 117 63.43 9.92 -29.92
N ASP A 118 64.15 9.04 -30.58
CA ASP A 118 63.71 8.21 -31.68
C ASP A 118 63.75 6.75 -31.25
N VAL A 119 62.62 6.05 -31.28
CA VAL A 119 62.53 4.62 -31.01
C VAL A 119 62.32 3.90 -32.33
N TYR A 120 63.25 3.00 -32.66
CA TYR A 120 63.24 2.21 -33.88
C TYR A 120 62.60 0.86 -33.57
N PHE A 121 61.49 0.57 -34.23
CA PHE A 121 60.80 -0.70 -34.19
C PHE A 121 61.01 -1.45 -35.50
N GLU A 122 61.09 -2.77 -35.40
CA GLU A 122 61.19 -3.69 -36.53
C GLU A 122 60.25 -4.88 -36.28
N GLU A 123 59.64 -5.40 -37.33
CA GLU A 123 58.86 -6.63 -37.21
C GLU A 123 59.74 -7.82 -37.52
N ILE A 124 59.69 -8.79 -36.61
CA ILE A 124 60.43 -10.04 -36.76
C ILE A 124 59.46 -11.21 -36.80
N LEU A 125 59.83 -12.22 -37.59
CA LEU A 125 59.23 -13.52 -37.60
C LEU A 125 60.13 -14.47 -36.81
N ASP A 126 59.65 -14.94 -35.65
CA ASP A 126 60.38 -15.96 -34.89
C ASP A 126 60.31 -17.29 -35.67
N LEU A 127 61.46 -17.88 -35.97
CA LEU A 127 61.59 -19.15 -36.68
C LEU A 127 61.86 -20.29 -35.69
N PRO A 128 61.64 -21.57 -36.06
CA PRO A 128 61.96 -22.70 -35.20
C PRO A 128 63.44 -22.69 -34.76
N GLY A 129 63.67 -22.75 -33.45
CA GLY A 129 64.99 -22.62 -32.81
C GLY A 129 65.15 -21.33 -32.00
N SER A 130 65.83 -21.38 -30.85
CA SER A 130 65.87 -20.28 -29.85
C SER A 130 66.30 -18.93 -30.44
N ASP A 131 67.26 -18.94 -31.36
CA ASP A 131 67.88 -17.71 -31.87
C ASP A 131 67.57 -17.41 -33.33
N ASN A 132 66.82 -18.27 -34.02
CA ASN A 132 66.44 -18.03 -35.42
C ASN A 132 65.30 -17.02 -35.51
N TYR A 133 65.49 -15.96 -36.30
CA TYR A 133 64.44 -15.00 -36.64
C TYR A 133 64.76 -14.37 -37.99
N GLU A 134 63.71 -13.91 -38.66
CA GLU A 134 63.83 -13.12 -39.89
C GLU A 134 63.25 -11.73 -39.64
N VAL A 135 63.99 -10.69 -40.01
CA VAL A 135 63.48 -9.31 -39.98
C VAL A 135 62.69 -9.09 -41.26
N LEU A 136 61.42 -8.71 -41.14
CA LEU A 136 60.60 -8.46 -42.31
C LEU A 136 61.12 -7.22 -43.07
N PRO A 137 61.36 -7.32 -44.38
CA PRO A 137 61.85 -6.20 -45.17
C PRO A 137 60.85 -5.05 -45.14
N GLN A 138 61.35 -3.82 -45.06
CA GLN A 138 60.55 -2.58 -45.01
C GLN A 138 59.57 -2.49 -43.82
N SER A 139 59.75 -3.28 -42.77
CA SER A 139 58.92 -3.22 -41.55
C SER A 139 59.36 -2.16 -40.54
N GLN A 140 60.42 -1.41 -40.83
CA GLN A 140 60.98 -0.42 -39.91
C GLN A 140 59.97 0.71 -39.64
N LEU A 141 59.69 0.91 -38.36
CA LEU A 141 58.84 1.98 -37.85
C LEU A 141 59.65 2.82 -36.86
N VAL A 142 59.82 4.09 -37.17
CA VAL A 142 60.51 5.05 -36.30
C VAL A 142 59.47 5.97 -35.68
N ILE A 143 59.36 5.92 -34.36
CA ILE A 143 58.51 6.84 -33.60
C ILE A 143 59.42 7.80 -32.85
N SER A 144 59.28 9.08 -33.18
CA SER A 144 60.08 10.15 -32.60
C SER A 144 59.22 11.11 -31.82
N ARG A 145 59.74 11.60 -30.70
CA ARG A 145 59.16 12.73 -29.98
C ARG A 145 60.24 13.77 -29.73
N GLN A 146 59.92 15.02 -30.03
CA GLN A 146 60.79 16.18 -29.79
C GLN A 146 60.13 17.10 -28.77
N ALA A 147 60.87 17.52 -27.75
CA ALA A 147 60.43 18.51 -26.76
C ALA A 147 61.26 19.79 -26.88
N PHE A 148 60.60 20.92 -26.67
CA PHE A 148 61.17 22.26 -26.80
C PHE A 148 61.15 22.99 -25.45
N ARG A 149 62.00 24.02 -25.30
CA ARG A 149 62.03 24.87 -24.08
C ARG A 149 60.69 25.51 -23.70
N ASN A 150 59.83 25.76 -24.68
CA ASN A 150 58.50 26.32 -24.46
C ASN A 150 57.47 25.29 -23.91
N ASN A 151 57.92 24.09 -23.49
CA ASN A 151 57.09 22.97 -23.03
C ASN A 151 56.17 22.34 -24.08
N ALA A 152 56.29 22.73 -25.35
CA ALA A 152 55.63 22.03 -26.44
C ALA A 152 56.40 20.75 -26.79
N SER A 153 55.67 19.75 -27.31
CA SER A 153 56.28 18.57 -27.92
C SER A 153 55.63 18.24 -29.26
N LYS A 154 56.42 17.76 -30.22
CA LYS A 154 55.95 17.28 -31.52
C LYS A 154 56.27 15.80 -31.69
N TYR A 155 55.37 15.06 -32.33
CA TYR A 155 55.57 13.68 -32.70
C TYR A 155 55.95 13.57 -34.18
N PHE A 156 56.73 12.54 -34.50
CA PHE A 156 57.01 12.18 -35.88
C PHE A 156 56.94 10.66 -36.03
N ILE A 157 56.35 10.22 -37.14
CA ILE A 157 56.32 8.82 -37.57
C ILE A 157 57.12 8.73 -38.86
N ASN A 158 58.20 7.96 -38.86
CA ASN A 158 59.11 7.84 -40.01
C ASN A 158 59.58 9.20 -40.55
N GLY A 159 59.83 10.17 -39.66
CA GLY A 159 60.22 11.53 -40.00
C GLY A 159 59.09 12.47 -40.44
N ARG A 160 57.87 11.97 -40.65
CA ARG A 160 56.68 12.80 -40.94
C ARG A 160 56.07 13.29 -39.64
N GLN A 161 55.80 14.59 -39.54
CA GLN A 161 55.13 15.18 -38.37
C GLN A 161 53.74 14.54 -38.16
N SER A 162 53.45 14.17 -36.92
CA SER A 162 52.25 13.45 -36.50
C SER A 162 51.79 13.92 -35.11
N ASN A 163 50.71 13.32 -34.61
CA ASN A 163 50.05 13.65 -33.36
C ASN A 163 50.06 12.44 -32.42
N TYR A 164 49.90 12.67 -31.11
CA TYR A 164 49.83 11.58 -30.13
C TYR A 164 48.76 10.54 -30.50
N THR A 165 47.55 10.97 -30.88
CA THR A 165 46.45 10.07 -31.23
C THR A 165 46.77 9.15 -32.41
N GLU A 166 47.49 9.65 -33.42
CA GLU A 166 47.89 8.86 -34.59
C GLU A 166 48.97 7.85 -34.21
N VAL A 167 49.97 8.27 -33.43
CA VAL A 167 51.01 7.38 -32.87
C VAL A 167 50.39 6.27 -32.01
N THR A 168 49.46 6.61 -31.12
CA THR A 168 48.77 5.65 -30.26
C THR A 168 47.92 4.67 -31.06
N SER A 169 47.19 5.15 -32.08
CA SER A 169 46.36 4.29 -32.93
C SER A 169 47.23 3.30 -33.72
N LEU A 170 48.34 3.78 -34.29
CA LEU A 170 49.28 2.93 -35.03
C LEU A 170 49.92 1.86 -34.13
N LEU A 171 50.36 2.24 -32.92
CA LEU A 171 50.91 1.28 -31.96
C LEU A 171 49.87 0.26 -31.49
N LYS A 172 48.62 0.69 -31.30
CA LYS A 172 47.50 -0.16 -30.92
C LYS A 172 47.15 -1.19 -31.99
N GLU A 173 47.18 -0.79 -33.27
CA GLU A 173 47.04 -1.71 -34.42
C GLU A 173 48.16 -2.77 -34.44
N ARG A 174 49.37 -2.42 -33.98
CA ARG A 174 50.51 -3.34 -33.86
C ARG A 174 50.55 -4.09 -32.51
N GLY A 175 49.48 -4.03 -31.72
CA GLY A 175 49.34 -4.77 -30.47
C GLY A 175 50.00 -4.14 -29.25
N ILE A 176 50.45 -2.88 -29.33
CA ILE A 176 50.97 -2.11 -28.21
C ILE A 176 49.90 -1.14 -27.72
N ASP A 177 49.32 -1.46 -26.56
CA ASP A 177 48.34 -0.60 -25.90
C ASP A 177 49.06 0.42 -25.00
N LEU A 178 48.92 1.70 -25.34
CA LEU A 178 49.45 2.81 -24.53
C LEU A 178 48.43 3.37 -23.54
N ASP A 179 47.14 3.03 -23.69
CA ASP A 179 46.07 3.50 -22.82
C ASP A 179 46.16 2.76 -21.47
N HIS A 180 46.41 1.46 -21.54
CA HIS A 180 46.60 0.60 -20.37
C HIS A 180 48.10 0.36 -20.15
N LYS A 181 48.63 0.67 -18.95
CA LYS A 181 50.07 0.64 -18.61
C LYS A 181 50.66 -0.79 -18.49
N ARG A 182 50.18 -1.73 -19.30
CA ARG A 182 50.43 -3.18 -19.19
C ARG A 182 51.87 -3.58 -19.49
N PHE A 183 52.61 -2.75 -20.23
CA PHE A 183 54.02 -2.97 -20.58
C PHE A 183 55.00 -2.33 -19.58
N LEU A 184 54.51 -1.52 -18.64
CA LEU A 184 55.34 -0.76 -17.72
C LEU A 184 55.22 -1.31 -16.31
N ILE A 185 56.14 -2.21 -15.94
CA ILE A 185 56.24 -2.72 -14.57
C ILE A 185 57.23 -1.84 -13.80
N LEU A 186 56.72 -0.78 -13.17
CA LEU A 186 57.45 -0.04 -12.14
C LEU A 186 57.19 -0.67 -10.76
N GLN A 187 58.02 -0.36 -9.76
CA GLN A 187 57.71 -0.75 -8.38
C GLN A 187 56.40 -0.08 -7.94
N MET A 188 55.30 -0.84 -7.93
CA MET A 188 53.99 -0.39 -7.48
C MET A 188 53.77 -0.75 -6.02
N LYS A 189 53.00 0.08 -5.30
CA LYS A 189 52.51 -0.27 -3.97
C LYS A 189 51.42 -1.35 -4.07
N PRO A 190 51.19 -2.16 -3.02
CA PRO A 190 50.18 -3.24 -3.06
C PRO A 190 48.75 -2.76 -3.39
N LYS A 191 48.38 -1.56 -2.93
CA LYS A 191 47.08 -0.94 -3.19
C LYS A 191 47.27 0.57 -3.37
N ALA A 192 46.45 1.19 -4.21
CA ALA A 192 46.43 2.64 -4.35
C ALA A 192 46.07 3.27 -2.99
N SER A 193 46.79 4.33 -2.61
CA SER A 193 46.43 5.08 -1.39
C SER A 193 45.22 5.99 -1.65
N ASN A 194 45.12 6.53 -2.87
CA ASN A 194 44.07 7.44 -3.31
C ASN A 194 43.58 7.01 -4.71
N GLU A 195 42.40 7.46 -5.12
CA GLU A 195 41.81 7.19 -6.45
C GLU A 195 42.66 7.67 -7.66
N HIS A 196 43.63 8.56 -7.41
CA HIS A 196 44.54 9.07 -8.44
C HIS A 196 45.90 8.35 -8.49
N GLU A 197 46.14 7.41 -7.57
CA GLU A 197 47.31 6.53 -7.62
C GLU A 197 46.91 5.17 -8.21
N ASP A 198 47.83 4.55 -8.94
CA ASP A 198 47.65 3.17 -9.41
C ASP A 198 48.39 2.26 -8.42
N GLY A 199 47.68 1.34 -7.76
CA GLY A 199 48.28 0.25 -7.00
C GLY A 199 48.26 -1.06 -7.79
N LEU A 200 48.88 -2.09 -7.20
CA LEU A 200 48.94 -3.41 -7.81
C LEU A 200 47.54 -4.02 -7.98
N LEU A 201 46.63 -3.79 -7.01
CA LEU A 201 45.24 -4.28 -7.09
C LEU A 201 44.50 -3.68 -8.29
N GLU A 202 44.54 -2.35 -8.42
CA GLU A 202 43.87 -1.63 -9.50
C GLU A 202 44.45 -2.02 -10.87
N TYR A 203 45.76 -2.26 -10.91
CA TYR A 203 46.44 -2.78 -12.11
C TYR A 203 45.98 -4.21 -12.46
N ILE A 204 45.83 -5.09 -11.47
CA ILE A 204 45.30 -6.45 -11.68
C ILE A 204 43.84 -6.39 -12.14
N GLU A 205 43.02 -5.52 -11.55
CA GLU A 205 41.63 -5.31 -11.97
C GLU A 205 41.55 -4.82 -13.43
N ASP A 206 42.46 -3.96 -13.85
CA ASP A 206 42.56 -3.51 -15.24
C ASP A 206 43.05 -4.61 -16.21
N ILE A 207 43.93 -5.50 -15.75
CA ILE A 207 44.35 -6.68 -16.52
C ILE A 207 43.19 -7.65 -16.71
N ILE A 208 42.44 -7.94 -15.63
CA ILE A 208 41.27 -8.83 -15.67
C ILE A 208 40.11 -8.16 -16.42
N GLY A 209 40.08 -6.83 -16.46
CA GLY A 209 39.04 -6.04 -17.11
C GLY A 209 37.81 -5.80 -16.23
N THR A 210 37.90 -6.09 -14.92
CA THR A 210 36.82 -5.84 -13.95
C THR A 210 36.59 -4.36 -13.69
N SER A 211 37.60 -3.51 -13.95
CA SER A 211 37.51 -2.05 -13.83
C SER A 211 36.32 -1.44 -14.59
N LYS A 212 35.94 -2.03 -15.73
CA LYS A 212 34.80 -1.59 -16.56
C LYS A 212 33.43 -1.79 -15.91
N TYR A 213 33.33 -2.72 -14.96
CA TYR A 213 32.07 -3.07 -14.31
C TYR A 213 31.84 -2.34 -13.00
N LYS A 214 32.88 -1.73 -12.43
CA LYS A 214 32.80 -1.09 -11.11
C LYS A 214 31.81 0.08 -11.09
N VAL A 215 31.96 1.03 -12.01
CA VAL A 215 31.11 2.23 -12.09
C VAL A 215 29.64 1.86 -12.39
N PRO A 216 29.31 1.04 -13.41
CA PRO A 216 27.92 0.64 -13.64
C PRO A 216 27.29 -0.11 -12.47
N LEU A 217 28.08 -0.89 -11.72
CA LEU A 217 27.60 -1.61 -10.55
C LEU A 217 27.30 -0.68 -9.38
N GLU A 218 28.18 0.30 -9.11
CA GLU A 218 27.95 1.32 -8.09
C GLU A 218 26.69 2.14 -8.40
N GLU A 219 26.53 2.61 -9.65
CA GLU A 219 25.33 3.34 -10.08
C GLU A 219 24.05 2.49 -10.00
N ALA A 220 24.13 1.19 -10.32
CA ALA A 220 22.98 0.28 -10.24
C ALA A 220 22.58 0.02 -8.77
N ASN A 221 23.55 -0.10 -7.87
CA ASN A 221 23.29 -0.26 -6.45
C ASN A 221 22.64 0.99 -5.85
N GLU A 222 23.15 2.19 -6.16
CA GLU A 222 22.57 3.46 -5.68
C GLU A 222 21.12 3.64 -6.15
N LYS A 223 20.83 3.28 -7.41
CA LYS A 223 19.45 3.26 -7.93
C LYS A 223 18.58 2.23 -7.20
N GLY A 224 19.13 1.05 -6.89
CA GLY A 224 18.45 0.02 -6.11
C GLY A 224 18.05 0.50 -4.72
N GLU A 225 19.00 1.12 -4.01
CA GLU A 225 18.76 1.69 -2.68
C GLU A 225 17.66 2.76 -2.70
N THR A 226 17.70 3.68 -3.66
CA THR A 226 16.67 4.72 -3.83
C THR A 226 15.27 4.12 -4.05
N LEU A 227 15.16 3.10 -4.89
CA LEU A 227 13.88 2.44 -5.17
C LEU A 227 13.35 1.66 -3.96
N ASP A 228 14.25 1.04 -3.17
CA ASP A 228 13.89 0.34 -1.95
C ASP A 228 13.37 1.30 -0.86
N GLU A 229 13.95 2.50 -0.75
CA GLU A 229 13.45 3.56 0.13
C GLU A 229 12.03 4.00 -0.28
N GLU A 230 11.81 4.31 -1.56
CA GLU A 230 10.48 4.67 -2.07
C GLU A 230 9.45 3.56 -1.84
N ARG A 231 9.84 2.31 -2.07
CA ARG A 231 8.97 1.15 -1.85
C ARG A 231 8.60 1.04 -0.38
N SER A 232 9.56 1.22 0.52
CA SER A 232 9.36 1.16 1.96
C SER A 232 8.37 2.24 2.43
N GLU A 233 8.50 3.47 1.92
CA GLU A 233 7.56 4.56 2.21
C GLU A 233 6.13 4.22 1.76
N LYS A 234 5.96 3.80 0.50
CA LYS A 234 4.65 3.43 -0.07
C LYS A 234 4.02 2.28 0.72
N LEU A 235 4.81 1.27 1.09
CA LEU A 235 4.36 0.12 1.87
C LEU A 235 3.94 0.51 3.30
N ASN A 236 4.64 1.45 3.93
CA ASN A 236 4.24 2.00 5.22
C ASN A 236 2.92 2.76 5.13
N ARG A 237 2.70 3.55 4.07
CA ARG A 237 1.43 4.24 3.83
C ARG A 237 0.26 3.26 3.68
N VAL A 238 0.45 2.18 2.92
CA VAL A 238 -0.57 1.12 2.77
C VAL A 238 -0.90 0.48 4.12
N LYS A 239 0.11 0.16 4.93
CA LYS A 239 -0.08 -0.40 6.27
C LYS A 239 -0.89 0.51 7.20
N ILE A 240 -0.72 1.82 7.11
CA ILE A 240 -1.49 2.78 7.91
C ILE A 240 -2.97 2.70 7.53
N VAL A 241 -3.27 2.80 6.22
CA VAL A 241 -4.65 2.73 5.70
C VAL A 241 -5.31 1.38 6.03
N GLU A 242 -4.55 0.29 5.98
CA GLU A 242 -5.05 -1.04 6.31
C GLU A 242 -5.44 -1.17 7.79
N ARG A 243 -4.65 -0.58 8.71
CA ARG A 243 -5.02 -0.50 10.12
C ARG A 243 -6.27 0.35 10.35
N GLU A 244 -6.39 1.49 9.67
CA GLU A 244 -7.59 2.33 9.75
C GLU A 244 -8.82 1.57 9.28
N LYS A 245 -8.73 0.88 8.15
CA LYS A 245 -9.80 0.01 7.63
C LYS A 245 -10.20 -1.05 8.65
N GLN A 246 -9.24 -1.77 9.23
CA GLN A 246 -9.53 -2.78 10.25
C GLN A 246 -10.20 -2.19 11.50
N SER A 247 -9.82 -0.96 11.90
CA SER A 247 -10.43 -0.29 13.05
C SER A 247 -11.91 0.09 12.81
N LEU A 248 -12.30 0.30 11.55
CA LEU A 248 -13.68 0.65 11.17
C LEU A 248 -14.59 -0.57 11.03
N GLU A 249 -14.06 -1.79 10.87
CA GLU A 249 -14.87 -3.00 10.69
C GLU A 249 -15.78 -3.27 11.90
N ALA A 250 -15.31 -2.98 13.12
CA ALA A 250 -16.12 -3.12 14.33
C ALA A 250 -17.31 -2.16 14.35
N LYS A 251 -17.10 -0.89 13.99
CA LYS A 251 -18.17 0.13 13.92
C LYS A 251 -19.18 -0.19 12.82
N LYS A 252 -18.71 -0.68 11.67
CA LYS A 252 -19.57 -1.17 10.59
C LYS A 252 -20.45 -2.32 11.09
N LYS A 253 -19.86 -3.30 11.77
CA LYS A 253 -20.60 -4.45 12.30
C LYS A 253 -21.66 -4.04 13.33
N GLU A 254 -21.32 -3.12 14.24
CA GLU A 254 -22.28 -2.55 15.20
C GLU A 254 -23.46 -1.86 14.52
N ALA A 255 -23.20 -1.06 13.47
CA ALA A 255 -24.25 -0.42 12.69
C ALA A 255 -25.13 -1.43 11.92
N GLU A 256 -24.53 -2.49 11.36
CA GLU A 256 -25.28 -3.57 10.70
C GLU A 256 -26.18 -4.33 11.70
N ASP A 257 -25.66 -4.61 12.90
CA ASP A 257 -26.41 -5.30 13.95
C ASP A 257 -27.57 -4.43 14.47
N TYR A 258 -27.35 -3.12 14.65
CA TYR A 258 -28.42 -2.16 14.98
C TYR A 258 -29.55 -2.18 13.93
N LEU A 259 -29.21 -2.12 12.64
CA LEU A 259 -30.21 -2.16 11.56
C LEU A 259 -30.97 -3.50 11.52
N ARG A 260 -30.31 -4.62 11.85
CA ARG A 260 -30.99 -5.92 11.97
C ARG A 260 -31.99 -5.92 13.14
N ASP A 261 -31.57 -5.40 14.29
CA ASP A 261 -32.40 -5.34 15.49
C ASP A 261 -33.59 -4.38 15.30
N GLU A 262 -33.38 -3.24 14.64
CA GLU A 262 -34.45 -2.29 14.29
C GLU A 262 -35.48 -2.95 13.38
N ASN A 263 -35.04 -3.63 12.31
CA ASN A 263 -35.94 -4.37 11.42
C ASN A 263 -36.72 -5.46 12.17
N ALA A 264 -36.06 -6.22 13.06
CA ALA A 264 -36.70 -7.24 13.88
C ALA A 264 -37.72 -6.64 14.86
N LEU A 265 -37.41 -5.48 15.44
CA LEU A 265 -38.32 -4.73 16.31
C LEU A 265 -39.55 -4.26 15.53
N THR A 266 -39.38 -3.65 14.36
CA THR A 266 -40.49 -3.22 13.50
C THR A 266 -41.40 -4.38 13.13
N LEU A 267 -40.84 -5.55 12.78
CA LEU A 267 -41.62 -6.74 12.47
C LEU A 267 -42.44 -7.22 13.68
N LYS A 268 -41.83 -7.25 14.87
CA LYS A 268 -42.51 -7.63 16.12
C LYS A 268 -43.59 -6.63 16.51
N GLN A 269 -43.34 -5.33 16.37
CA GLN A 269 -44.32 -4.27 16.60
C GLN A 269 -45.51 -4.41 15.63
N SER A 270 -45.26 -4.63 14.35
CA SER A 270 -46.31 -4.89 13.36
C SER A 270 -47.17 -6.10 13.75
N THR A 271 -46.53 -7.19 14.18
CA THR A 271 -47.23 -8.40 14.66
C THR A 271 -48.09 -8.10 15.90
N LEU A 272 -47.55 -7.34 16.86
CA LEU A 272 -48.29 -6.93 18.06
C LEU A 272 -49.50 -6.06 17.71
N TYR A 273 -49.33 -5.08 16.83
CA TYR A 273 -50.43 -4.22 16.38
C TYR A 273 -51.52 -5.00 15.64
N GLN A 274 -51.15 -5.97 14.81
CA GLN A 274 -52.11 -6.85 14.15
C GLN A 274 -52.90 -7.68 15.17
N LYS A 275 -52.24 -8.24 16.18
CA LYS A 275 -52.91 -8.96 17.27
C LYS A 275 -53.88 -8.07 18.03
N ASN A 276 -53.43 -6.89 18.48
CA ASN A 276 -54.25 -5.94 19.22
C ASN A 276 -55.47 -5.49 18.39
N PHE A 277 -55.26 -5.23 17.09
CA PHE A 277 -56.35 -4.89 16.18
C PHE A 277 -57.39 -6.01 16.09
N LEU A 278 -56.96 -7.28 15.97
CA LEU A 278 -57.87 -8.42 15.95
C LEU A 278 -58.63 -8.59 17.27
N GLU A 279 -57.96 -8.45 18.42
CA GLU A 279 -58.63 -8.48 19.73
C GLU A 279 -59.66 -7.36 19.89
N CYS A 280 -59.32 -6.13 19.51
CA CYS A 280 -60.26 -5.01 19.51
C CYS A 280 -61.45 -5.27 18.59
N LYS A 281 -61.22 -5.84 17.40
CA LYS A 281 -62.28 -6.20 16.45
C LYS A 281 -63.23 -7.24 17.05
N ILE A 282 -62.70 -8.31 17.62
CA ILE A 282 -63.50 -9.37 18.28
C ILE A 282 -64.30 -8.76 19.44
N ASN A 283 -63.66 -7.96 20.29
CA ASN A 283 -64.34 -7.33 21.43
C ASN A 283 -65.44 -6.36 20.97
N SER A 284 -65.22 -5.62 19.89
CA SER A 284 -66.23 -4.75 19.28
C SER A 284 -67.41 -5.55 18.73
N GLU A 285 -67.16 -6.67 18.04
CA GLU A 285 -68.21 -7.57 17.54
C GLU A 285 -69.03 -8.17 18.69
N ILE A 286 -68.38 -8.62 19.76
CA ILE A 286 -69.06 -9.14 20.97
C ILE A 286 -69.91 -8.04 21.61
N SER A 287 -69.33 -6.86 21.82
CA SER A 287 -70.02 -5.72 22.42
C SER A 287 -71.22 -5.30 21.58
N THR A 288 -71.09 -5.28 20.26
CA THR A 288 -72.18 -4.97 19.33
C THR A 288 -73.30 -6.00 19.43
N LYS A 289 -72.97 -7.30 19.49
CA LYS A 289 -73.97 -8.36 19.71
C LYS A 289 -74.68 -8.21 21.05
N THR A 290 -73.95 -7.89 22.12
CA THR A 290 -74.52 -7.67 23.45
C THR A 290 -75.43 -6.45 23.47
N VAL A 291 -75.02 -5.33 22.87
CA VAL A 291 -75.85 -4.12 22.74
C VAL A 291 -77.12 -4.42 21.96
N ASN A 292 -77.04 -5.17 20.86
CA ASN A 292 -78.22 -5.55 20.09
C ASN A 292 -79.17 -6.42 20.91
N LYS A 293 -78.67 -7.43 21.63
CA LYS A 293 -79.50 -8.25 22.55
C LYS A 293 -80.18 -7.40 23.63
N LEU A 294 -79.45 -6.49 24.26
CA LEU A 294 -80.00 -5.59 25.29
C LEU A 294 -81.04 -4.64 24.70
N LYS A 295 -80.85 -4.14 23.48
CA LYS A 295 -81.86 -3.34 22.77
C LYS A 295 -83.12 -4.13 22.45
N ASP A 296 -82.99 -5.39 22.07
CA ASP A 296 -84.15 -6.26 21.80
C ASP A 296 -84.92 -6.54 23.10
N GLN A 297 -84.20 -6.84 24.20
CA GLN A 297 -84.81 -7.01 25.53
C GLN A 297 -85.48 -5.73 26.03
N LEU A 298 -84.85 -4.57 25.84
CA LEU A 298 -85.43 -3.29 26.21
C LEU A 298 -86.73 -3.02 25.44
N ARG A 299 -86.77 -3.32 24.14
CA ARG A 299 -87.97 -3.17 23.32
C ARG A 299 -89.10 -4.07 23.81
N GLU A 300 -88.78 -5.33 24.16
CA GLU A 300 -89.76 -6.27 24.70
C GLU A 300 -90.34 -5.78 26.03
N GLU A 301 -89.50 -5.26 26.93
CA GLU A 301 -89.96 -4.67 28.19
C GLU A 301 -90.73 -3.35 28.01
N GLU A 302 -90.35 -2.51 27.05
CA GLU A 302 -91.11 -1.31 26.67
C GLU A 302 -92.51 -1.67 26.15
N GLU A 303 -92.62 -2.69 25.30
CA GLU A 303 -93.91 -3.20 24.81
C GLU A 303 -94.78 -3.75 25.95
N LYS A 304 -94.20 -4.55 26.85
CA LYS A 304 -94.89 -5.02 28.07
C LYS A 304 -95.32 -3.86 28.95
N HIS A 305 -94.45 -2.86 29.15
CA HIS A 305 -94.76 -1.70 29.97
C HIS A 305 -95.88 -0.85 29.36
N VAL A 306 -95.92 -0.69 28.02
CA VAL A 306 -97.04 -0.04 27.32
C VAL A 306 -98.33 -0.82 27.54
N GLN A 307 -98.30 -2.15 27.43
CA GLN A 307 -99.47 -3.00 27.68
C GLN A 307 -99.96 -2.87 29.13
N ILE A 308 -99.08 -3.03 30.12
CA ILE A 308 -99.40 -2.89 31.55
C ILE A 308 -99.96 -1.50 31.86
N LYS A 309 -99.42 -0.45 31.23
CA LYS A 309 -99.91 0.92 31.40
C LYS A 309 -101.33 1.08 30.85
N GLN A 310 -101.64 0.46 29.71
CA GLN A 310 -102.98 0.44 29.17
C GLN A 310 -103.93 -0.36 30.08
N ASP A 311 -103.52 -1.54 30.52
CA ASP A 311 -104.30 -2.39 31.42
C ASP A 311 -104.60 -1.68 32.75
N ASN A 312 -103.62 -0.98 33.34
CA ASN A 312 -103.81 -0.18 34.55
C ASN A 312 -104.79 0.96 34.33
N LYS A 313 -104.72 1.65 33.19
CA LYS A 313 -105.66 2.72 32.87
C LYS A 313 -107.09 2.17 32.73
N ASP A 314 -107.25 1.04 32.04
CA ASP A 314 -108.55 0.37 31.91
C ASP A 314 -109.08 -0.10 33.29
N LEU A 315 -108.18 -0.53 34.19
CA LEU A 315 -108.52 -0.90 35.56
C LEU A 315 -108.93 0.31 36.41
N GLU A 316 -108.21 1.43 36.30
CA GLU A 316 -108.53 2.70 36.96
C GLU A 316 -109.89 3.24 36.48
N ASP A 317 -110.17 3.15 35.18
CA ASP A 317 -111.46 3.53 34.62
C ASP A 317 -112.59 2.66 35.18
N LYS A 318 -112.42 1.33 35.21
CA LYS A 318 -113.38 0.40 35.85
C LYS A 318 -113.56 0.66 37.34
N TYR A 319 -112.47 0.95 38.06
CA TYR A 319 -112.51 1.27 39.48
C TYR A 319 -113.28 2.56 39.72
N ARG A 320 -113.02 3.61 38.93
CA ARG A 320 -113.75 4.88 38.99
C ARG A 320 -115.24 4.67 38.72
N ASP A 321 -115.59 3.88 37.72
CA ASP A 321 -116.99 3.56 37.41
C ASP A 321 -117.66 2.81 38.58
N SER A 322 -116.96 1.85 39.19
CA SER A 322 -117.45 1.13 40.38
C SER A 322 -117.59 2.03 41.61
N VAL A 323 -116.67 2.97 41.83
CA VAL A 323 -116.75 3.95 42.93
C VAL A 323 -117.93 4.89 42.71
N ASN A 324 -118.14 5.37 41.48
CA ASN A 324 -119.29 6.21 41.15
C ASN A 324 -120.60 5.45 41.37
N ALA A 325 -120.67 4.18 40.95
CA ALA A 325 -121.82 3.32 41.21
C ALA A 325 -122.05 3.10 42.71
N PHE A 326 -121.00 2.88 43.49
CA PHE A 326 -121.08 2.72 44.94
C PHE A 326 -121.55 4.01 45.64
N GLN A 327 -121.03 5.17 45.24
CA GLN A 327 -121.49 6.47 45.76
C GLN A 327 -122.95 6.76 45.43
N GLN A 328 -123.40 6.34 44.24
CA GLN A 328 -124.79 6.49 43.86
C GLN A 328 -125.70 5.57 44.67
N LEU A 329 -125.28 4.32 44.88
CA LEU A 329 -125.96 3.39 45.77
C LEU A 329 -125.97 3.88 47.22
N GLU A 330 -124.88 4.49 47.71
CA GLU A 330 -124.78 5.09 49.03
C GLU A 330 -125.73 6.28 49.19
N LYS A 331 -125.88 7.12 48.16
CA LYS A 331 -126.89 8.20 48.13
C LYS A 331 -128.31 7.64 48.18
N GLU A 332 -128.62 6.67 47.34
CA GLU A 332 -129.93 6.00 47.33
C GLU A 332 -130.23 5.35 48.70
N THR A 333 -129.24 4.71 49.32
CA THR A 333 -129.37 4.10 50.65
C THR A 333 -129.59 5.16 51.74
N ASN A 334 -128.86 6.28 51.68
CA ASN A 334 -129.05 7.40 52.61
C ASN A 334 -130.42 8.08 52.44
N GLU A 335 -130.91 8.22 51.20
CA GLU A 335 -132.25 8.72 50.92
C GLU A 335 -133.31 7.79 51.53
N ILE A 336 -133.18 6.48 51.33
CA ILE A 336 -134.05 5.48 51.96
C ILE A 336 -133.95 5.53 53.49
N LEU A 337 -132.76 5.72 54.08
CA LEU A 337 -132.59 5.87 55.53
C LEU A 337 -133.28 7.13 56.07
N VAL A 338 -133.23 8.24 55.33
CA VAL A 338 -133.96 9.47 55.69
C VAL A 338 -135.46 9.27 55.59
N GLU A 339 -135.94 8.59 54.54
CA GLU A 339 -137.35 8.20 54.42
C GLU A 339 -137.77 7.29 55.58
N LEU A 340 -136.95 6.29 55.94
CA LEU A 340 -137.22 5.36 57.03
C LEU A 340 -137.26 6.06 58.38
N ALA A 341 -136.34 7.00 58.64
CA ALA A 341 -136.37 7.83 59.84
C ALA A 341 -137.59 8.77 59.90
N ASN A 342 -138.11 9.22 58.76
CA ASN A 342 -139.35 9.98 58.69
C ASN A 342 -140.58 9.11 58.98
N TYR A 343 -140.62 7.88 58.44
CA TYR A 343 -141.66 6.90 58.78
C TYR A 343 -141.62 6.50 60.26
N GLU A 344 -140.44 6.31 60.86
CA GLU A 344 -140.29 6.05 62.30
C GLU A 344 -140.80 7.23 63.14
N LYS A 345 -140.53 8.47 62.72
CA LYS A 345 -141.09 9.66 63.37
C LYS A 345 -142.61 9.73 63.26
N GLU A 346 -143.18 9.39 62.10
CA GLU A 346 -144.63 9.32 61.93
C GLU A 346 -145.24 8.22 62.80
N ASP A 347 -144.59 7.06 62.92
CA ASP A 347 -145.06 5.95 63.74
C ASP A 347 -145.04 6.30 65.24
N ILE A 348 -143.97 6.95 65.73
CA ILE A 348 -143.90 7.46 67.12
C ILE A 348 -145.01 8.50 67.37
N ASN A 349 -145.27 9.39 66.41
CA ASN A 349 -146.30 10.42 66.55
C ASN A 349 -147.72 9.79 66.55
N LEU A 350 -147.93 8.71 65.78
CA LEU A 350 -149.15 7.92 65.79
C LEU A 350 -149.31 7.13 67.10
N GLU A 351 -148.23 6.57 67.66
CA GLU A 351 -148.25 5.91 68.97
C GLU A 351 -148.58 6.88 70.11
N GLU A 352 -148.02 8.09 70.10
CA GLU A 352 -148.37 9.12 71.09
C GLU A 352 -149.83 9.57 70.97
N ARG A 353 -150.34 9.77 69.74
CA ARG A 353 -151.76 10.05 69.50
C ARG A 353 -152.65 8.91 70.00
N LYS A 354 -152.24 7.65 69.81
CA LYS A 354 -152.94 6.46 70.30
C LYS A 354 -152.96 6.43 71.84
N LYS A 355 -151.82 6.69 72.50
CA LYS A 355 -151.77 6.82 73.98
C LYS A 355 -152.64 7.96 74.50
N HIS A 356 -152.64 9.12 73.85
CA HIS A 356 -153.51 10.25 74.21
C HIS A 356 -154.99 9.94 74.02
N ALA A 357 -155.37 9.22 72.96
CA ALA A 357 -156.73 8.78 72.73
C ALA A 357 -157.20 7.78 73.79
N ILE A 358 -156.36 6.81 74.17
CA ILE A 358 -156.65 5.84 75.24
C ILE A 358 -156.78 6.53 76.62
N SER A 359 -155.95 7.54 76.88
CA SER A 359 -156.02 8.36 78.11
C SER A 359 -157.32 9.18 78.19
N LYS A 360 -157.74 9.81 77.08
CA LYS A 360 -159.02 10.51 76.99
C LYS A 360 -160.21 9.56 77.12
N GLN A 361 -160.14 8.37 76.54
CA GLN A 361 -161.19 7.35 76.67
C GLN A 361 -161.36 6.94 78.14
N LYS A 362 -160.27 6.64 78.86
CA LYS A 362 -160.33 6.29 80.30
C LYS A 362 -160.95 7.39 81.17
N LYS A 363 -160.68 8.68 80.88
CA LYS A 363 -161.29 9.79 81.62
C LYS A 363 -162.79 9.94 81.37
N VAL A 364 -163.26 9.69 80.14
CA VAL A 364 -164.68 9.79 79.77
C VAL A 364 -165.50 8.60 80.30
N THR A 365 -164.92 7.39 80.33
CA THR A 365 -165.63 6.22 80.87
C THR A 365 -165.89 6.34 82.39
N MET A 366 -165.02 7.03 83.14
CA MET A 366 -165.25 7.27 84.57
C MET A 366 -166.30 8.37 84.86
N THR A 367 -166.73 9.16 83.86
CA THR A 367 -167.74 10.21 84.07
C THR A 367 -169.16 9.77 83.68
N ILE A 368 -169.34 8.58 83.08
CA ILE A 368 -170.64 8.11 82.54
C ILE A 368 -171.28 6.98 83.37
N SER A 369 -170.60 6.47 84.40
CA SER A 369 -171.21 5.57 85.40
C SER A 369 -171.22 6.25 86.78
N THR A 370 -172.32 7.00 86.97
CA THR A 370 -173.08 7.31 88.20
C THR A 370 -172.49 6.95 89.55
#